data_AF-A0A1Z5JWJ7-F1
#
_entry.id   AF-A0A1Z5JWJ7-F1
#
_cell.length_a   1.000
_cell.length_b   1.000
_cell.length_c   1.000
_cell.angle_alpha   90.00
_cell.angle_beta   90.00
_cell.angle_gamma   90.00
#
_symmetry.space_group_name_H-M   'P 1'
#
loop_
_entity.id
_entity.type
_entity.pdbx_description
1 polymer ?
#
loop_
_entity_poly.entity_id
_entity_poly.type
_entity_poly.pdbx_seq_one_letter_code
_entity_poly.pdbx_strand_id
1 'polypeptide(L)'
;MPVLARLVFARSSVQMQCIRSFATKLSHRERVNALAELHGKWGPDSWELAPGRDAIHKTYVFADFRQAWDFMSRSAELAEEKDHHPEWFNVYNTVEVTWATHDAGGVTEKV
;
A
#
# COMPACT_ATOMS: atom_id res chain seq x y z
N MET A 1 18.02 28.97 -52.52
CA MET A 1 16.61 29.25 -52.23
C MET A 1 15.75 28.25 -52.99
N PRO A 2 14.85 27.43 -52.42
CA PRO A 2 14.82 26.70 -51.14
C PRO A 2 14.84 25.14 -51.36
N VAL A 3 15.52 24.34 -50.52
CA VAL A 3 15.03 23.56 -49.34
C VAL A 3 14.33 22.21 -49.67
N LEU A 4 15.13 21.14 -49.59
CA LEU A 4 14.97 19.88 -48.83
C LEU A 4 13.65 19.08 -48.93
N ALA A 5 13.81 17.87 -49.48
CA ALA A 5 12.92 16.73 -49.32
C ALA A 5 12.92 16.18 -47.87
N ARG A 6 11.72 15.93 -47.35
CA ARG A 6 11.42 15.23 -46.09
C ARG A 6 10.03 14.62 -46.32
N LEU A 7 9.77 13.32 -46.19
CA LEU A 7 9.87 12.53 -44.97
C LEU A 7 10.11 11.05 -45.31
N VAL A 8 10.99 10.46 -44.51
CA VAL A 8 11.19 9.02 -44.32
C VAL A 8 10.00 8.43 -43.55
N PHE A 9 9.53 7.27 -44.00
CA PHE A 9 8.67 6.37 -43.23
C PHE A 9 9.43 5.80 -42.03
N ALA A 10 8.87 5.91 -40.83
CA ALA A 10 9.15 4.94 -39.76
C ALA A 10 7.95 4.88 -38.80
N ARG A 11 7.34 3.69 -38.75
CA ARG A 11 6.33 3.28 -37.77
C ARG A 11 6.92 3.37 -36.36
N SER A 12 6.12 3.81 -35.40
CA SER A 12 6.24 3.28 -34.03
C SER A 12 4.86 3.15 -33.40
N SER A 13 4.40 1.90 -33.33
CA SER A 13 3.51 1.43 -32.29
C SER A 13 4.32 1.33 -30.99
N VAL A 14 3.64 1.46 -29.85
CA VAL A 14 4.14 1.23 -28.46
C VAL A 14 4.89 2.41 -27.82
N GLN A 15 4.16 3.23 -27.06
CA GLN A 15 4.44 3.62 -25.65
C GLN A 15 3.52 4.78 -25.21
N MET A 16 2.26 4.48 -24.92
CA MET A 16 1.55 5.23 -23.88
C MET A 16 1.50 4.30 -22.67
N GLN A 17 2.68 4.12 -22.05
CA GLN A 17 2.79 3.43 -20.78
C GLN A 17 1.95 4.19 -19.75
N CYS A 18 1.00 3.47 -19.16
CA CYS A 18 0.31 3.80 -17.92
C CYS A 18 1.24 4.60 -17.01
N ILE A 19 0.90 5.88 -16.77
CA ILE A 19 1.52 6.67 -15.70
C ILE A 19 1.06 5.97 -14.41
N ARG A 20 1.81 4.96 -13.96
CA ARG A 20 1.68 4.47 -12.58
C ARG A 20 1.94 5.68 -11.70
N SER A 21 0.91 6.17 -11.04
CA SER A 21 1.04 7.18 -10.00
C SER A 21 2.04 6.64 -8.98
N PHE A 22 3.25 7.20 -8.94
CA PHE A 22 4.22 6.88 -7.91
C PHE A 22 3.69 7.47 -6.62
N ALA A 23 3.19 6.60 -5.74
CA ALA A 23 2.74 7.03 -4.43
C ALA A 23 3.92 7.64 -3.69
N THR A 24 3.78 8.89 -3.24
CA THR A 24 4.84 9.58 -2.51
C THR A 24 4.86 9.09 -1.08
N LYS A 25 6.06 8.76 -0.60
CA LYS A 25 6.29 8.36 0.78
C LYS A 25 6.01 9.52 1.74
N LEU A 26 5.24 9.24 2.80
CA LEU A 26 4.97 10.22 3.84
C LEU A 26 6.27 10.64 4.54
N SER A 27 6.38 11.90 4.94
CA SER A 27 7.42 12.38 5.84
C SER A 27 7.23 11.81 7.25
N HIS A 28 8.26 11.90 8.08
CA HIS A 28 8.15 11.47 9.49
C HIS A 28 7.02 12.20 10.24
N ARG A 29 6.84 13.51 9.99
CA ARG A 29 5.79 14.32 10.63
C ARG A 29 4.40 13.84 10.21
N GLU A 30 4.20 13.59 8.92
CA GLU A 30 2.93 13.11 8.38
C GLU A 30 2.58 11.72 8.92
N ARG A 31 3.56 10.81 9.02
CA ARG A 31 3.36 9.49 9.64
C ARG A 31 2.93 9.60 11.10
N VAL A 32 3.58 10.45 11.89
CA VAL A 32 3.24 10.65 13.30
C VAL A 32 1.83 11.21 13.45
N ASN A 33 1.45 12.18 12.62
CA ASN A 33 0.10 12.75 12.64
C ASN A 33 -0.96 11.72 12.25
N ALA A 34 -0.73 10.96 11.16
CA ALA A 34 -1.65 9.92 10.71
C ALA A 34 -1.84 8.83 11.76
N LEU A 35 -0.76 8.40 12.44
CA LEU A 35 -0.86 7.44 13.55
C LEU A 35 -1.66 8.01 14.73
N ALA A 36 -1.45 9.28 15.09
CA ALA A 36 -2.23 9.92 16.16
C ALA A 36 -3.73 10.00 15.81
N GLU A 37 -4.08 10.26 14.54
CA GLU A 37 -5.46 10.21 14.07
C GLU A 37 -6.06 8.80 14.16
N LEU A 38 -5.29 7.77 13.76
CA LEU A 38 -5.69 6.38 13.90
C LEU A 38 -5.89 6.00 15.38
N HIS A 39 -5.01 6.44 16.27
CA HIS A 39 -5.15 6.25 17.71
C HIS A 39 -6.40 6.93 18.27
N GLY A 40 -6.68 8.17 17.84
CA GLY A 40 -7.88 8.90 18.24
C GLY A 40 -9.18 8.24 17.75
N LYS A 41 -9.16 7.61 16.58
CA LYS A 41 -10.33 6.98 15.97
C LYS A 41 -10.58 5.55 16.45
N TRP A 42 -9.53 4.75 16.62
CA TRP A 42 -9.61 3.30 16.83
C TRP A 42 -9.02 2.83 18.16
N GLY A 43 -8.53 3.76 18.99
CA GLY A 43 -7.89 3.48 20.27
C GLY A 43 -6.36 3.38 20.19
N PRO A 44 -5.69 3.42 21.35
CA PRO A 44 -4.23 3.40 21.42
C PRO A 44 -3.62 2.12 20.83
N ASP A 45 -4.31 0.99 20.95
CA ASP A 45 -3.88 -0.32 20.42
C ASP A 45 -4.22 -0.49 18.92
N SER A 46 -4.25 0.60 18.15
CA SER A 46 -4.56 0.56 16.72
C SER A 46 -3.32 0.24 15.88
N TRP A 47 -2.72 1.22 15.24
CA TRP A 47 -1.58 1.03 14.35
C TRP A 47 -0.31 1.59 14.96
N GLU A 48 0.82 0.94 14.69
CA GLU A 48 2.13 1.37 15.14
C GLU A 48 3.17 1.26 14.03
N LEU A 49 4.27 2.01 14.13
CA LEU A 49 5.39 1.84 13.21
C LEU A 49 6.02 0.45 13.38
N ALA A 50 6.28 -0.23 12.27
CA ALA A 50 6.97 -1.51 12.29
C ALA A 50 8.43 -1.31 12.76
N PRO A 51 8.94 -2.13 13.68
CA PRO A 51 10.33 -2.04 14.11
C PRO A 51 11.31 -2.26 12.94
N GLY A 52 12.25 -1.33 12.75
CA GLY A 52 13.33 -1.47 11.76
C GLY A 52 12.90 -1.36 10.30
N ARG A 53 11.64 -1.00 10.01
CA ARG A 53 11.12 -0.87 8.64
C ARG A 53 10.20 0.35 8.54
N ASP A 54 10.20 1.00 7.37
CA ASP A 54 9.23 2.06 7.07
C ASP A 54 7.89 1.45 6.63
N ALA A 55 7.17 0.95 7.63
CA ALA A 55 5.88 0.28 7.49
C ALA A 55 5.06 0.58 8.76
N ILE A 56 3.75 0.33 8.69
CA ILE A 56 2.92 0.24 9.90
C ILE A 56 2.53 -1.22 10.12
N HIS A 57 2.29 -1.58 11.38
CA HIS A 57 1.86 -2.90 11.75
C HIS A 57 0.76 -2.86 12.82
N LYS A 58 -0.03 -3.93 12.86
CA LYS A 58 -1.06 -4.18 13.88
C LYS A 58 -1.28 -5.68 14.03
N THR A 59 -1.51 -6.12 15.27
CA THR A 59 -1.95 -7.48 15.57
C THR A 59 -3.43 -7.51 15.92
N TYR A 60 -4.16 -8.41 15.26
CA TYR A 60 -5.56 -8.70 15.55
C TYR A 60 -5.68 -10.08 16.21
N VAL A 61 -6.46 -10.17 17.29
CA VAL A 61 -6.76 -11.43 17.97
C VAL A 61 -8.27 -11.67 17.92
N PHE A 62 -8.67 -12.79 17.35
CA PHE A 62 -10.05 -13.21 17.17
C PHE A 62 -10.41 -14.32 18.16
N ALA A 63 -11.68 -14.76 18.21
CA ALA A 63 -12.05 -15.85 19.12
C ALA A 63 -11.57 -17.23 18.61
N ASP A 64 -11.47 -17.40 17.29
CA ASP A 64 -11.10 -18.67 16.64
C ASP A 64 -10.50 -18.42 15.24
N PHE A 65 -10.04 -19.49 14.60
CA PHE A 65 -9.47 -19.45 13.24
C PHE A 65 -10.49 -19.03 12.18
N ARG A 66 -11.78 -19.40 12.34
CA ARG A 66 -12.80 -19.07 11.34
C ARG A 66 -13.00 -17.56 11.27
N GLN A 67 -13.08 -16.89 12.41
CA GLN A 67 -13.22 -15.44 12.47
C GLN A 67 -11.98 -14.71 11.96
N ALA A 68 -10.77 -15.23 12.24
CA ALA A 68 -9.54 -14.71 11.66
C ALA A 68 -9.55 -14.81 10.13
N TRP A 69 -9.97 -15.95 9.59
CA TRP A 69 -10.06 -16.18 8.14
C TRP A 69 -11.16 -15.32 7.47
N ASP A 70 -12.31 -15.13 8.13
CA ASP A 70 -13.38 -14.26 7.65
C ASP A 70 -12.94 -12.78 7.62
N PHE A 71 -12.08 -12.36 8.54
CA PHE A 71 -11.41 -11.06 8.48
C PHE A 71 -10.46 -10.99 7.28
N MET A 72 -9.55 -11.95 7.16
CA MET A 72 -8.55 -11.99 6.08
C MET A 72 -9.21 -12.01 4.69
N SER A 73 -10.25 -12.80 4.49
CA SER A 73 -10.95 -12.92 3.21
C SER A 73 -11.57 -11.59 2.76
N ARG A 74 -12.24 -10.87 3.67
CA ARG A 74 -12.81 -9.54 3.38
C ARG A 74 -11.72 -8.49 3.15
N SER A 75 -10.62 -8.56 3.89
CA SER A 75 -9.48 -7.69 3.67
C SER A 75 -8.83 -7.92 2.30
N ALA A 76 -8.78 -9.16 1.82
CA ALA A 76 -8.25 -9.49 0.50
C ALA A 76 -9.08 -8.88 -0.64
N GLU A 77 -10.42 -8.93 -0.54
CA GLU A 77 -11.31 -8.29 -1.53
C GLU A 77 -11.05 -6.78 -1.64
N LEU A 78 -10.91 -6.10 -0.48
CA LEU A 78 -10.59 -4.68 -0.44
C LEU A 78 -9.18 -4.38 -0.96
N ALA A 79 -8.20 -5.22 -0.63
CA ALA A 79 -6.83 -5.09 -1.12
C ALA A 79 -6.75 -5.17 -2.65
N GLU A 80 -7.51 -6.09 -3.25
CA GLU A 80 -7.63 -6.21 -4.71
C GLU A 80 -8.30 -4.98 -5.33
N GLU A 81 -9.39 -4.47 -4.74
CA GLU A 81 -10.05 -3.24 -5.23
C GLU A 81 -9.08 -2.03 -5.22
N LYS A 82 -8.19 -1.96 -4.22
CA LYS A 82 -7.22 -0.88 -4.05
C LYS A 82 -5.90 -1.09 -4.80
N ASP A 83 -5.71 -2.25 -5.44
CA ASP A 83 -4.42 -2.67 -6.01
C ASP A 83 -3.27 -2.44 -5.01
N HIS A 84 -3.52 -2.79 -3.74
CA HIS A 84 -2.56 -2.66 -2.66
C HIS A 84 -2.71 -3.79 -1.64
N HIS A 85 -1.71 -4.66 -1.60
CA HIS A 85 -1.76 -5.89 -0.81
C HIS A 85 -1.01 -5.78 0.51
N PRO A 86 -1.53 -6.37 1.60
CA PRO A 86 -0.83 -6.43 2.87
C PRO A 86 0.26 -7.49 2.86
N GLU A 87 1.20 -7.34 3.78
CA GLU A 87 1.99 -8.46 4.29
C GLU A 87 1.33 -8.92 5.59
N TRP A 88 1.06 -10.22 5.72
CA TRP A 88 0.50 -10.75 6.96
C TRP A 88 1.10 -12.08 7.39
N PHE A 89 0.97 -12.37 8.67
CA PHE A 89 1.29 -13.66 9.27
C PHE A 89 0.10 -14.08 10.13
N ASN A 90 -0.44 -15.28 9.88
CA ASN A 90 -1.58 -15.80 10.62
C ASN A 90 -1.22 -17.11 11.33
N VAL A 91 -1.54 -17.17 12.62
CA VAL A 91 -1.48 -18.38 13.43
C VAL A 91 -2.80 -18.52 14.19
N TYR A 92 -3.62 -19.49 13.77
CA TYR A 92 -4.94 -19.74 14.36
C TYR A 92 -5.80 -18.45 14.41
N ASN A 93 -6.08 -17.93 15.60
CA ASN A 93 -6.93 -16.77 15.82
C ASN A 93 -6.16 -15.43 15.82
N THR A 94 -4.84 -15.43 15.57
CA THR A 94 -4.02 -14.22 15.56
C THR A 94 -3.60 -13.89 14.13
N VAL A 95 -3.78 -12.62 13.73
CA VAL A 95 -3.36 -12.10 12.43
C VAL A 95 -2.50 -10.85 12.66
N GLU A 96 -1.22 -10.97 12.34
CA GLU A 96 -0.28 -9.84 12.31
C GLU A 96 -0.30 -9.25 10.90
N VAL A 97 -0.61 -7.96 10.79
CA VAL A 97 -0.73 -7.24 9.51
C VAL A 97 0.32 -6.16 9.47
N THR A 98 1.07 -6.10 8.38
CA THR A 98 2.05 -5.05 8.07
C THR A 98 1.71 -4.43 6.72
N TRP A 99 1.67 -3.10 6.67
CA TRP A 99 1.46 -2.33 5.45
C TRP A 99 2.67 -1.49 5.10
N ALA A 100 3.12 -1.62 3.86
CA ALA A 100 4.12 -0.78 3.23
C ALA A 100 3.82 -0.69 1.75
N THR A 101 4.04 0.47 1.14
CA THR A 101 3.95 0.61 -0.32
C THR A 101 5.30 0.26 -0.94
N HIS A 102 5.41 -0.96 -1.46
CA HIS A 102 6.66 -1.50 -2.01
C HIS A 102 7.30 -0.58 -3.06
N ASP A 103 6.50 -0.08 -4.01
CA ASP A 103 6.97 0.81 -5.09
C ASP A 103 7.52 2.15 -4.58
N ALA A 104 7.09 2.60 -3.40
CA ALA A 104 7.54 3.85 -2.77
C ALA A 104 8.63 3.63 -1.70
N GLY A 105 8.93 2.38 -1.36
CA GLY A 105 9.88 2.03 -0.30
C GLY A 105 9.47 2.55 1.09
N GLY A 106 8.16 2.65 1.37
CA GLY A 106 7.68 3.12 2.67
C GLY A 106 6.17 3.30 2.79
N VAL A 107 5.73 3.93 3.89
CA VAL A 107 4.32 4.27 4.11
C VAL A 107 3.90 5.43 3.20
N THR A 108 2.76 5.28 2.52
CA THR A 108 2.13 6.30 1.67
C THR A 108 0.67 6.49 2.09
N GLU A 109 -0.04 7.44 1.49
CA GLU A 109 -1.49 7.62 1.73
C GLU A 109 -2.37 6.44 1.27
N LYS A 110 -1.81 5.46 0.55
CA LYS A 110 -2.53 4.24 0.18
C LYS A 110 -2.74 3.29 1.37
N VAL A 111 -2.00 3.50 2.45
CA VAL A 111 -1.96 2.67 3.66
C VAL A 111 -3.00 3.14 4.67
#